data_AF-A0A430RRU4-F1
#
_entry.id   AF-A0A430RRU4-F1
#
_cell.length_a   1.000
_cell.length_b   1.000
_cell.length_c   1.000
_cell.angle_alpha   90.00
_cell.angle_beta   90.00
_cell.angle_gamma   90.00
#
_symmetry.space_group_name_H-M   'P 1'
#
loop_
_entity.id
_entity.type
_entity.pdbx_description
1 polymer ?
#
loop_
_entity_poly.entity_id
_entity_poly.type
_entity_poly.pdbx_seq_one_letter_code
_entity_poly.pdbx_strand_id
1 'polypeptide(L)'
;MAHYLVRARLRPELAKELREKLRRREFLALKPFGRALTHALEGARRDPETGEAVWEEEDYCTPPLAMERAAVLDRYFLDLRVERVEEGEGFRRIAHLPSLWEPPDR
;
A
#
# COMPACT_ATOMS: atom_id res chain seq x y z
N MET A 1 -7.44 -12.71 9.82
CA MET A 1 -6.14 -12.36 9.22
C MET A 1 -5.49 -11.29 10.06
N ALA A 2 -4.19 -11.02 9.88
CA ALA A 2 -3.55 -9.90 10.56
C ALA A 2 -3.66 -8.66 9.68
N HIS A 3 -3.85 -7.49 10.29
CA HIS A 3 -3.87 -6.21 9.59
C HIS A 3 -2.69 -5.38 10.04
N TYR A 4 -2.08 -4.70 9.08
CA TYR A 4 -0.92 -3.86 9.32
C TYR A 4 -1.13 -2.49 8.71
N LEU A 5 -0.90 -1.43 9.50
CA LEU A 5 -0.68 -0.11 8.97
C LEU A 5 0.75 -0.08 8.43
N VAL A 6 0.88 0.09 7.13
CA VAL A 6 2.15 0.12 6.41
C VAL A 6 2.51 1.55 6.07
N ARG A 7 3.78 1.90 6.29
CA ARG A 7 4.40 3.16 5.85
C ARG A 7 5.62 2.84 4.99
N ALA A 8 5.73 3.48 3.84
CA ALA A 8 6.88 3.29 2.96
C ALA A 8 7.10 4.47 2.01
N ARG A 9 8.34 4.66 1.55
CA ARG A 9 8.65 5.65 0.52
C ARG A 9 8.38 5.08 -0.87
N LEU A 10 7.43 5.68 -1.61
CA LEU A 10 7.18 5.32 -3.01
C LEU A 10 8.36 5.76 -3.89
N ARG A 11 8.88 4.87 -4.72
CA ARG A 11 9.89 5.20 -5.73
C ARG A 11 9.27 6.08 -6.82
N PRO A 12 9.64 7.36 -6.93
CA PRO A 12 8.97 8.31 -7.83
C PRO A 12 9.06 7.88 -9.30
N GLU A 13 10.16 7.26 -9.70
CA GLU A 13 10.40 6.76 -11.05
C GLU A 13 9.48 5.59 -11.44
N LEU A 14 8.94 4.85 -10.46
CA LEU A 14 8.03 3.73 -10.70
C LEU A 14 6.57 4.06 -10.36
N ALA A 15 6.30 5.24 -9.79
CA ALA A 15 4.96 5.63 -9.35
C ALA A 15 3.92 5.57 -10.48
N LYS A 16 4.28 6.05 -11.67
CA LYS A 16 3.41 6.01 -12.85
C LYS A 16 3.13 4.57 -13.30
N GLU A 17 4.15 3.71 -13.28
CA GLU A 17 4.01 2.30 -13.63
C GLU A 17 3.05 1.60 -12.66
N LEU A 18 3.26 1.78 -11.34
CA LEU A 18 2.41 1.19 -10.31
C LEU A 18 0.96 1.62 -10.46
N ARG A 19 0.72 2.92 -10.67
CA ARG A 19 -0.63 3.46 -10.85
C ARG A 19 -1.33 2.85 -12.07
N GLU A 20 -0.63 2.71 -13.19
CA GLU A 20 -1.21 2.10 -14.40
C GLU A 20 -1.53 0.62 -14.20
N LYS A 21 -0.67 -0.13 -13.50
CA LYS A 21 -0.93 -1.54 -13.15
C LYS A 21 -2.16 -1.71 -12.26
N LEU A 22 -2.33 -0.83 -11.27
CA LEU A 22 -3.54 -0.79 -10.43
C LEU A 22 -4.78 -0.49 -11.28
N ARG A 23 -4.73 0.54 -12.15
CA ARG A 23 -5.85 0.87 -13.05
C ARG A 23 -6.24 -0.28 -13.97
N ARG A 24 -5.26 -1.06 -14.43
CA ARG A 24 -5.46 -2.25 -15.26
C ARG A 24 -5.82 -3.49 -14.45
N ARG A 25 -5.90 -3.38 -13.12
CA ARG A 25 -6.23 -4.48 -12.20
C ARG A 25 -5.27 -5.67 -12.32
N GLU A 26 -4.02 -5.43 -12.70
CA GLU A 26 -3.04 -6.49 -13.00
C GLU A 26 -2.74 -7.38 -11.79
N PHE A 27 -2.82 -6.84 -10.57
CA PHE A 27 -2.53 -7.60 -9.36
C PHE A 27 -3.68 -8.51 -8.91
N LEU A 28 -4.91 -8.37 -9.44
CA LEU A 28 -6.04 -9.22 -9.05
C LEU A 28 -5.82 -10.70 -9.39
N ALA A 29 -4.95 -11.00 -10.35
CA ALA A 29 -4.58 -12.36 -10.72
C ALA A 29 -3.61 -13.02 -9.73
N LEU A 30 -2.92 -12.23 -8.89
CA LEU A 30 -2.01 -12.75 -7.86
C LEU A 30 -2.83 -13.39 -6.74
N LYS A 31 -2.43 -14.59 -6.33
CA LYS A 31 -3.08 -15.34 -5.25
C LYS A 31 -2.09 -15.63 -4.11
N PRO A 32 -2.55 -15.64 -2.85
CA PRO A 32 -3.92 -15.34 -2.40
C PRO A 32 -4.22 -13.84 -2.24
N PHE A 33 -3.19 -12.99 -2.27
CA PHE A 33 -3.24 -11.61 -1.77
C PHE A 33 -3.63 -10.54 -2.79
N GLY A 34 -3.73 -10.86 -4.08
CA GLY A 34 -3.84 -9.86 -5.15
C GLY A 34 -5.04 -8.91 -5.02
N ARG A 35 -6.17 -9.41 -4.49
CA ARG A 35 -7.36 -8.59 -4.20
C ARG A 35 -7.13 -7.63 -3.05
N ALA A 36 -6.61 -8.13 -1.93
CA ALA A 36 -6.29 -7.33 -0.75
C ALA A 36 -5.26 -6.25 -1.09
N LEU A 37 -4.16 -6.63 -1.74
CA LEU A 37 -3.10 -5.71 -2.19
C LEU A 37 -3.62 -4.61 -3.12
N THR A 38 -4.50 -4.96 -4.07
CA THR A 38 -5.08 -3.96 -4.99
C THR A 38 -5.93 -2.96 -4.21
N HIS A 39 -6.78 -3.45 -3.30
CA HIS A 39 -7.62 -2.60 -2.46
C HIS A 39 -6.79 -1.68 -1.56
N ALA A 40 -5.77 -2.24 -0.90
CA ALA A 40 -4.81 -1.55 -0.07
C ALA A 40 -4.12 -0.39 -0.81
N LEU A 41 -3.54 -0.67 -1.99
CA LEU A 41 -2.80 0.34 -2.75
C LEU A 41 -3.71 1.37 -3.45
N GLU A 42 -4.93 1.00 -3.84
CA GLU A 42 -5.93 1.97 -4.33
C GLU A 42 -6.37 2.92 -3.21
N GLY A 43 -6.51 2.40 -1.99
CA GLY A 43 -6.83 3.15 -0.77
C GLY A 43 -5.66 3.92 -0.16
N ALA A 44 -4.43 3.72 -0.64
CA ALA A 44 -3.24 4.33 -0.07
C ALA A 44 -3.31 5.86 -0.05
N ARG A 45 -2.74 6.43 1.01
CA ARG A 45 -2.68 7.86 1.28
C ARG A 45 -1.25 8.35 1.26
N ARG A 46 -1.09 9.66 1.07
CA ARG A 46 0.19 10.35 1.19
C ARG A 46 0.22 11.11 2.50
N ASP A 47 1.23 10.83 3.30
CA ASP A 47 1.55 11.65 4.46
C ASP A 47 2.22 12.96 3.97
N PRO A 48 1.62 14.14 4.19
CA PRO A 48 2.13 15.40 3.64
C PRO A 48 3.39 15.89 4.37
N GLU A 49 3.65 15.44 5.60
CA GLU A 49 4.82 15.85 6.37
C GLU A 49 6.07 15.09 5.92
N THR A 50 5.92 13.81 5.62
CA THR A 50 7.04 12.92 5.26
C THR A 50 7.12 12.60 3.77
N GLY A 51 6.02 12.77 3.03
CA GLY A 51 5.87 12.32 1.65
C GLY A 51 5.68 10.82 1.49
N GLU A 52 5.59 10.06 2.58
CA GLU A 52 5.46 8.60 2.57
C GLU A 52 4.07 8.16 2.10
N ALA A 53 4.02 6.99 1.47
CA ALA A 53 2.80 6.26 1.24
C ALA A 53 2.39 5.53 2.52
N VAL A 54 1.11 5.62 2.87
CA VAL A 54 0.53 4.97 4.05
C VAL A 54 -0.73 4.21 3.65
N TRP A 55 -0.85 2.96 4.05
CA TRP A 55 -2.02 2.14 3.76
C TRP A 55 -2.22 1.05 4.81
N GLU A 56 -3.43 0.48 4.89
CA GLU A 56 -3.66 -0.76 5.62
C GLU A 56 -3.52 -1.95 4.68
N GLU A 57 -2.77 -2.97 5.11
CA GLU A 57 -2.56 -4.21 4.37
C GLU A 57 -3.15 -5.39 5.16
N GLU A 58 -3.92 -6.21 4.46
CA GLU A 58 -4.44 -7.47 4.99
C GLU A 58 -3.45 -8.59 4.66
N ASP A 59 -3.00 -9.30 5.69
CA ASP A 59 -1.95 -10.30 5.57
C ASP A 59 -2.44 -11.71 5.87
N TYR A 60 -2.11 -12.60 4.94
CA TYR A 60 -2.46 -14.02 4.95
C TYR A 60 -1.25 -14.91 5.32
N CYS A 61 -0.07 -14.33 5.56
CA CYS A 61 1.20 -15.03 5.65
C CYS A 61 1.81 -15.08 7.08
N THR A 62 2.84 -15.90 7.24
CA THR A 62 3.80 -15.83 8.35
C THR A 62 5.19 -16.18 7.79
N PRO A 63 6.21 -15.29 7.83
CA PRO A 63 6.21 -13.94 8.43
C PRO A 63 5.39 -12.92 7.64
N PRO A 64 5.08 -11.75 8.25
CA PRO A 64 4.13 -10.83 7.66
C PRO A 64 4.52 -10.27 6.29
N LEU A 65 3.54 -10.16 5.40
CA LEU A 65 3.65 -9.56 4.06
C LEU A 65 4.68 -10.20 3.12
N ALA A 66 5.15 -11.41 3.42
CA ALA A 66 6.27 -12.01 2.68
C ALA A 66 5.99 -12.14 1.17
N MET A 67 4.77 -12.53 0.80
CA MET A 67 4.39 -12.75 -0.60
C MET A 67 4.18 -11.42 -1.34
N GLU A 68 3.50 -10.48 -0.69
CA GLU A 68 3.22 -9.13 -1.19
C GLU A 68 4.52 -8.37 -1.43
N ARG A 69 5.46 -8.46 -0.47
CA ARG A 69 6.79 -7.84 -0.56
C ARG A 69 7.60 -8.39 -1.71
N ALA A 70 7.73 -9.71 -1.79
CA ALA A 70 8.50 -10.37 -2.84
C ALA A 70 7.92 -10.13 -4.25
N ALA A 71 6.59 -10.10 -4.38
CA ALA A 71 5.93 -9.97 -5.68
C ALA A 71 5.79 -8.52 -6.16
N VAL A 72 5.52 -7.58 -5.25
CA VAL A 72 5.12 -6.21 -5.61
C VAL A 72 5.80 -5.15 -4.73
N LEU A 73 5.65 -5.20 -3.41
CA LEU A 73 5.93 -4.01 -2.57
C LEU A 73 7.42 -3.61 -2.61
N ASP A 74 8.36 -4.55 -2.54
CA ASP A 74 9.79 -4.21 -2.53
C ASP A 74 10.30 -3.62 -3.86
N ARG A 75 9.57 -3.86 -4.96
CA ARG A 75 9.85 -3.22 -6.25
C ARG A 75 9.52 -1.74 -6.22
N TYR A 76 8.36 -1.37 -5.68
CA TYR A 76 7.83 0.00 -5.78
C TYR A 76 8.12 0.88 -4.56
N PHE A 77 8.37 0.27 -3.42
CA PHE A 77 8.52 0.97 -2.15
C PHE A 77 9.90 0.73 -1.52
N LEU A 78 10.32 1.68 -0.71
CA LEU A 78 11.54 1.66 0.09
C LEU A 78 11.18 1.85 1.57
N ASP A 79 12.03 1.36 2.46
CA ASP A 79 11.93 1.56 3.92
C ASP A 79 10.56 1.19 4.50
N LEU A 80 10.04 0.04 4.06
CA LEU A 80 8.72 -0.43 4.47
C LEU A 80 8.71 -0.75 5.97
N ARG A 81 7.82 -0.09 6.70
CA ARG A 81 7.58 -0.25 8.14
C ARG A 81 6.14 -0.68 8.36
N VAL A 82 5.92 -1.56 9.32
CA VAL A 82 4.61 -2.11 9.65
C VAL A 82 4.28 -1.92 11.12
N GLU A 83 3.05 -1.56 11.41
CA GLU A 83 2.45 -1.53 12.75
C GLU A 83 1.21 -2.41 12.72
N ARG A 84 1.05 -3.34 13.67
CA ARG A 84 -0.15 -4.17 13.75
C ARG A 84 -1.34 -3.32 14.19
N VAL A 85 -2.46 -3.45 13.50
CA VAL A 85 -3.71 -2.74 13.79
C VAL A 85 -4.89 -3.70 13.73
N GLU A 86 -6.04 -3.28 14.25
CA GLU A 86 -7.29 -4.00 14.03
C GLU A 86 -7.82 -3.76 12.61
N GLU A 87 -8.69 -4.64 12.13
CA GLU A 87 -9.30 -4.51 10.80
C GLU A 87 -9.99 -3.14 10.60
N GLY A 88 -9.62 -2.49 9.49
CA GLY A 88 -10.09 -1.18 9.08
C GLY A 88 -9.59 -0.03 9.96
N GLU A 89 -8.83 -0.29 11.01
CA GLU A 89 -8.29 0.76 11.88
C GLU A 89 -7.23 1.59 11.17
N GLY A 90 -6.36 0.97 10.38
CA GLY A 90 -5.37 1.65 9.58
C GLY A 90 -6.02 2.64 8.62
N PHE A 91 -7.06 2.21 7.89
CA PHE A 91 -7.81 3.09 7.01
C PHE A 91 -8.51 4.23 7.76
N ARG A 92 -9.10 3.97 8.93
CA ARG A 92 -9.70 5.03 9.77
C ARG A 92 -8.66 6.07 10.19
N ARG A 93 -7.47 5.62 10.60
CA ARG A 93 -6.37 6.50 11.03
C ARG A 93 -5.90 7.41 9.90
N ILE A 94 -5.81 6.91 8.67
CA ILE A 94 -5.29 7.68 7.52
C ILE A 94 -6.36 8.39 6.69
N ALA A 95 -7.64 8.28 7.05
CA ALA A 95 -8.75 8.80 6.24
C ALA A 95 -8.67 10.32 5.97
N HIS A 96 -8.01 11.06 6.86
CA HIS A 96 -7.81 12.51 6.77
C HIS A 96 -6.66 12.92 5.83
N LEU A 97 -5.82 11.98 5.41
CA LEU A 97 -4.69 12.24 4.52
C LEU A 97 -5.15 12.27 3.05
N PRO A 98 -4.48 13.05 2.18
CA PRO A 98 -4.77 13.07 0.75
C PRO A 98 -4.48 11.73 0.08
N SER A 99 -5.12 11.46 -1.05
CA SER A 99 -4.82 10.24 -1.81
C SER A 99 -3.36 10.20 -2.23
N LEU A 100 -2.75 9.01 -2.22
CA LEU A 100 -1.40 8.83 -2.76
C LEU A 100 -1.31 9.24 -4.25
N TRP A 101 -2.43 9.10 -4.95
CA TRP A 101 -2.55 9.21 -6.40
C TRP A 101 -3.11 10.56 -6.88
N GLU A 102 -3.53 11.41 -5.95
CA GLU A 102 -3.86 12.79 -6.28
C GLU A 102 -2.56 13.58 -6.50
N PRO A 103 -2.54 14.51 -7.46
CA PRO A 103 -1.43 15.44 -7.57
C PRO A 103 -1.32 16.23 -6.25
N PRO A 104 -0.11 16.46 -5.71
CA PRO A 104 0.03 17.36 -4.58
C PRO A 104 -0.56 18.71 -4.97
N ASP A 105 -1.44 19.26 -4.13
CA ASP A 105 -2.03 20.58 -4.36
C ASP A 105 -0.92 21.59 -4.65
N ARG A 106 -1.07 22.31 -5.78
CA ARG A 106 -0.09 23.26 -6.32
C ARG A 106 0.07 24.50 -5.46
#